data_AF-H0GS04-F1
#
_entry.id   AF-H0GS04-F1
#
_cell.length_a   1.000
_cell.length_b   1.000
_cell.length_c   1.000
_cell.angle_alpha   90.00
_cell.angle_beta   90.00
_cell.angle_gamma   90.00
#
_symmetry.space_group_name_H-M   'P 1'
#
loop_
_entity.id
_entity.type
_entity.pdbx_description
1 polymer ?
#
loop_
_entity_poly.entity_id
_entity_poly.type
_entity_poly.pdbx_seq_one_letter_code
_entity_poly.pdbx_strand_id
1 'polypeptide(L)'
;MINTFEEHAMPSSKGTASFLMKCKFCSKELSVNVSIFESEYLTDQADHEWAKLKDVRKKHALSKVKENSFLPLVFDCRGCELVKFYPDNITFKVLLNSGKVMACQLEDNEWYDYDDDSGEEVTMTEFSSDFIKGK
;
A
#
# COMPACT_ATOMS: atom_id res chain seq x y z
N MET A 1 -9.97 9.03 5.91
CA MET A 1 -9.26 8.15 4.97
C MET A 1 -7.88 8.77 4.76
N ILE A 2 -6.82 7.98 4.56
CA ILE A 2 -5.48 8.52 4.26
C ILE A 2 -5.25 8.28 2.76
N ASN A 3 -4.90 9.31 2.00
CA ASN A 3 -4.68 9.21 0.55
C ASN A 3 -3.56 10.17 0.11
N THR A 4 -3.09 10.01 -1.13
CA THR A 4 -1.96 10.77 -1.70
C THR A 4 -2.35 12.13 -2.27
N PHE A 5 -3.61 12.56 -2.15
CA PHE A 5 -4.14 13.77 -2.78
C PHE A 5 -4.50 14.87 -1.78
N GLU A 6 -4.91 14.48 -0.57
CA GLU A 6 -5.20 15.42 0.51
C GLU A 6 -3.89 15.97 1.09
N GLU A 7 -3.86 17.30 1.29
CA GLU A 7 -2.75 18.00 1.92
C GLU A 7 -3.27 18.96 2.99
N HIS A 8 -2.83 18.75 4.23
CA HIS A 8 -3.19 19.59 5.35
C HIS A 8 -1.94 20.29 5.91
N ALA A 9 -1.99 21.61 6.08
CA ALA A 9 -0.90 22.38 6.66
C ALA A 9 -0.63 21.95 8.11
N MET A 10 0.62 21.65 8.44
CA MET A 10 1.00 21.25 9.80
C MET A 10 1.11 22.48 10.72
N PRO A 11 0.48 22.49 11.91
CA PRO A 11 0.47 23.66 12.79
C PRO A 11 1.85 24.13 13.28
N SER A 12 2.81 23.21 13.41
CA SER A 12 4.14 23.46 13.97
C SER A 12 5.29 23.33 12.95
N SER A 13 4.99 23.26 11.65
CA SER A 13 5.98 23.03 10.59
C SER A 13 5.57 23.75 9.30
N LYS A 14 6.52 23.93 8.38
CA LYS A 14 6.25 24.46 7.02
C LYS A 14 5.75 23.37 6.05
N GLY A 15 5.70 22.11 6.47
CA GLY A 15 5.25 21.00 5.63
C GLY A 15 3.74 20.76 5.68
N THR A 16 3.27 19.90 4.78
CA THR A 16 1.90 19.37 4.73
C THR A 16 1.88 17.91 5.17
N ALA A 17 0.69 17.42 5.51
CA ALA A 17 0.42 16.03 5.83
C ALA A 17 -0.83 15.52 5.13
N SER A 18 -0.80 14.26 4.66
CA SER A 18 -1.98 13.58 4.10
C SER A 18 -3.10 13.35 5.10
N PHE A 19 -2.76 13.28 6.39
CA PHE A 19 -3.72 13.13 7.47
C PHE A 19 -3.20 13.82 8.73
N LEU A 20 -4.08 14.58 9.40
CA LEU A 20 -3.82 15.22 10.68
C LEU A 20 -4.91 14.85 11.69
N MET A 21 -4.50 14.57 12.92
CA MET A 21 -5.43 14.37 14.03
C MET A 21 -4.81 14.85 15.34
N LYS A 22 -5.66 15.29 16.27
CA LYS A 22 -5.25 15.52 17.66
C LYS A 22 -5.72 14.33 18.50
N CYS A 23 -4.79 13.69 19.23
CA CYS A 23 -5.14 12.59 20.12
C CYS A 23 -6.09 13.07 21.21
N LYS A 24 -7.26 12.43 21.33
CA LYS A 24 -8.28 12.79 22.32
C LYS A 24 -7.85 12.56 23.76
N PHE A 25 -6.85 11.71 24.00
CA PHE A 25 -6.38 11.38 25.34
C PHE A 25 -5.22 12.27 25.81
N CYS A 26 -4.16 12.40 25.01
CA CYS A 26 -2.95 13.13 25.41
C CYS A 26 -2.83 14.52 24.78
N SER A 27 -3.78 14.93 23.94
CA SER A 27 -3.80 16.21 23.21
C SER A 27 -2.62 16.47 22.27
N LYS A 28 -1.72 15.49 22.06
CA LYS A 28 -0.65 15.61 21.07
C LYS A 28 -1.22 15.50 19.66
N GLU A 29 -0.66 16.29 18.75
CA GLU A 29 -0.94 16.18 17.32
C GLU A 29 -0.20 14.97 16.73
N LEU A 30 -0.84 14.33 15.76
CA LEU A 30 -0.25 13.28 14.96
C LEU A 30 -0.48 13.58 13.48
N SER A 31 0.45 13.09 12.67
CA SER A 31 0.42 13.27 11.22
C SER A 31 0.81 11.98 10.52
N VAL A 32 0.18 11.73 9.38
CA VAL A 32 0.62 10.70 8.43
C VAL A 32 0.77 11.34 7.07
N ASN A 33 1.93 11.17 6.45
CA ASN A 33 2.12 11.41 5.02
C ASN A 33 2.17 10.07 4.31
N VAL A 34 1.41 9.93 3.23
CA VAL A 34 1.46 8.76 2.36
C VAL A 34 2.02 9.15 1.00
N SER A 35 2.91 8.30 0.48
CA SER A 35 3.40 8.41 -0.90
C SER A 35 3.49 7.03 -1.52
N ILE A 36 3.56 7.00 -2.85
CA ILE A 36 3.84 5.76 -3.59
C ILE A 36 5.24 5.28 -3.19
N PHE A 37 5.37 3.99 -2.93
CA PHE A 37 6.66 3.39 -2.64
C PHE A 37 7.50 3.29 -3.93
N GLU A 38 8.81 3.46 -3.82
CA GLU A 38 9.72 3.41 -4.96
C GLU A 38 9.68 2.01 -5.60
N SER A 39 9.04 1.91 -6.78
CA SER A 39 8.83 0.65 -7.50
C SER A 39 10.14 0.02 -7.99
N GLU A 40 11.22 0.79 -8.06
CA GLU A 40 12.56 0.34 -8.45
C GLU A 40 13.11 -0.74 -7.49
N TYR A 41 12.59 -0.84 -6.26
CA TYR A 41 12.98 -1.89 -5.31
C TYR A 41 12.07 -3.12 -5.35
N LEU A 42 11.08 -3.12 -6.24
CA LEU A 42 10.09 -4.16 -6.46
C LEU A 42 10.23 -4.71 -7.88
N THR A 43 11.32 -5.43 -8.13
CA THR A 43 11.43 -6.29 -9.31
C THR A 43 11.02 -7.71 -8.94
N ASP A 44 10.59 -8.48 -9.94
CA ASP A 44 10.52 -9.93 -9.80
C ASP A 44 11.91 -10.47 -9.40
N GLN A 45 11.97 -11.51 -8.56
CA GLN A 45 13.23 -12.18 -8.26
C GLN A 45 13.82 -12.89 -9.47
N ALA A 46 12.96 -13.28 -10.42
CA ALA A 46 13.37 -13.83 -11.71
C ALA A 46 14.01 -12.77 -12.63
N ASP A 47 13.86 -11.48 -12.31
CA ASP A 47 14.55 -10.41 -13.03
C ASP A 47 16.06 -10.45 -12.70
N HIS A 48 16.88 -10.35 -13.74
CA HIS A 48 18.34 -10.27 -13.62
C HIS A 48 18.83 -9.15 -12.70
N GLU A 49 18.05 -8.09 -12.50
CA GLU A 49 18.37 -6.97 -11.61
C GLU A 49 18.15 -7.29 -10.12
N TRP A 50 17.47 -8.40 -9.78
CA TRP A 50 17.21 -8.80 -8.39
C TRP A 50 18.48 -8.90 -7.54
N ALA A 51 19.56 -9.43 -8.12
CA ALA A 51 20.85 -9.57 -7.46
C ALA A 51 21.43 -8.21 -7.02
N LYS A 52 21.18 -7.14 -7.79
CA LYS A 52 21.62 -5.77 -7.47
C LYS A 52 20.73 -5.12 -6.41
N LEU A 53 19.47 -5.53 -6.32
CA LEU A 53 18.48 -4.96 -5.40
C LEU A 53 18.55 -5.55 -3.99
N LYS A 54 19.18 -6.71 -3.80
CA LYS A 54 19.28 -7.38 -2.49
C LYS A 54 19.87 -6.48 -1.39
N ASP A 55 20.92 -5.74 -1.71
CA ASP A 55 21.59 -4.85 -0.75
C ASP A 55 20.76 -3.60 -0.45
N VAL A 56 20.06 -3.06 -1.46
CA VAL A 56 19.17 -1.91 -1.30
C VAL A 56 17.96 -2.31 -0.46
N ARG A 57 17.31 -3.43 -0.78
CA ARG A 57 16.22 -4.01 0.01
C ARG A 57 16.61 -4.21 1.48
N LYS A 58 17.83 -4.67 1.75
CA LYS A 58 18.34 -4.81 3.12
C LYS A 58 18.49 -3.47 3.85
N LYS A 59 18.94 -2.41 3.16
CA LYS A 59 19.04 -1.05 3.71
C LYS A 59 17.68 -0.50 4.11
N HIS A 60 16.64 -0.77 3.32
CA HIS A 60 15.25 -0.35 3.60
C HIS A 60 14.44 -1.33 4.46
N ALA A 61 15.09 -2.31 5.12
CA ALA A 61 14.45 -3.34 5.95
C ALA A 61 13.45 -4.26 5.21
N LEU A 62 13.55 -4.35 3.89
CA LEU A 62 12.70 -5.18 3.02
C LEU A 62 13.20 -6.62 2.88
N SER A 63 14.24 -7.02 3.63
CA SER A 63 14.80 -8.37 3.55
C SER A 63 13.85 -9.47 4.01
N LYS A 64 12.74 -9.10 4.67
CA LYS A 64 11.70 -10.04 5.17
C LYS A 64 10.44 -10.07 4.31
N VAL A 65 10.35 -9.22 3.29
CA VAL A 65 9.24 -9.23 2.34
C VAL A 65 9.27 -10.56 1.57
N LYS A 66 8.16 -11.31 1.60
CA LYS A 66 8.03 -12.62 0.95
C LYS A 66 8.04 -12.50 -0.58
N GLU A 67 8.24 -13.62 -1.26
CA GLU A 67 7.96 -13.78 -2.69
C GLU A 67 6.50 -13.41 -2.99
N ASN A 68 6.23 -12.88 -4.19
CA ASN A 68 4.90 -12.41 -4.66
C ASN A 68 4.22 -11.33 -3.79
N SER A 69 4.97 -10.63 -2.93
CA SER A 69 4.45 -9.49 -2.17
C SER A 69 4.74 -8.16 -2.88
N PHE A 70 3.73 -7.29 -2.94
CA PHE A 70 3.85 -5.94 -3.48
C PHE A 70 3.90 -4.89 -2.35
N LEU A 71 4.77 -3.89 -2.46
CA LEU A 71 4.80 -2.75 -1.53
C LEU A 71 4.33 -1.49 -2.25
N PRO A 72 3.05 -1.11 -2.16
CA PRO A 72 2.52 0.00 -2.95
C PRO A 72 2.82 1.38 -2.34
N LEU A 73 2.95 1.47 -1.01
CA LEU A 73 2.87 2.73 -0.28
C LEU A 73 3.92 2.80 0.82
N VAL A 74 4.42 4.01 1.07
CA VAL A 74 5.22 4.35 2.25
C VAL A 74 4.45 5.36 3.10
N PHE A 75 4.62 5.26 4.42
CA PHE A 75 3.95 6.14 5.38
C PHE A 75 4.99 6.80 6.31
N ASP A 76 5.11 8.13 6.27
CA ASP A 76 5.81 8.91 7.31
C ASP A 76 4.81 9.21 8.44
N CYS A 77 4.93 8.48 9.54
CA CYS A 77 4.05 8.58 10.70
C CYS A 77 4.74 9.34 11.84
N ARG A 78 4.09 10.37 12.38
CA ARG A 78 4.58 11.13 13.55
C ARG A 78 3.53 11.14 14.64
N GLY A 79 3.90 10.67 15.83
CA GLY A 79 2.99 10.60 16.98
C GLY A 79 1.93 9.49 16.88
N CYS A 80 2.04 8.59 15.90
CA CYS A 80 1.14 7.45 15.70
C CYS A 80 1.85 6.26 15.05
N GLU A 81 1.22 5.08 15.13
CA GLU A 81 1.61 3.86 14.43
C GLU A 81 0.37 3.32 13.71
N LEU A 82 0.54 2.89 12.46
CA LEU A 82 -0.52 2.20 11.73
C LEU A 82 -0.54 0.73 12.14
N VAL A 83 -1.69 0.26 12.59
CA VAL A 83 -1.83 -1.09 13.19
C VAL A 83 -2.60 -2.07 12.31
N LYS A 84 -3.47 -1.56 11.43
CA LYS A 84 -4.32 -2.40 10.58
C LYS A 84 -4.78 -1.65 9.33
N PHE A 85 -4.82 -2.36 8.22
CA PHE A 85 -5.42 -1.92 6.97
C PHE A 85 -6.77 -2.63 6.79
N TYR A 86 -7.77 -1.90 6.29
CA TYR A 86 -9.13 -2.38 6.04
C TYR A 86 -9.44 -2.18 4.56
N PRO A 87 -9.19 -3.18 3.70
CA PRO A 87 -9.32 -3.05 2.26
C PRO A 87 -10.77 -2.97 1.77
N ASP A 88 -11.73 -3.47 2.56
CA ASP A 88 -13.15 -3.61 2.17
C ASP A 88 -13.83 -2.28 1.79
N ASN A 89 -13.27 -1.16 2.26
CA ASN A 89 -13.76 0.19 1.95
C ASN A 89 -13.06 0.82 0.74
N ILE A 90 -12.29 0.05 -0.03
CA ILE A 90 -11.51 0.51 -1.17
C ILE A 90 -11.92 -0.30 -2.40
N THR A 91 -12.15 0.42 -3.49
CA THR A 91 -12.32 -0.19 -4.82
C THR A 91 -11.00 -0.12 -5.57
N PHE A 92 -10.41 -1.27 -5.82
CA PHE A 92 -9.25 -1.43 -6.68
C PHE A 92 -9.67 -1.42 -8.15
N LYS A 93 -8.77 -0.95 -9.03
CA LYS A 93 -8.89 -1.16 -10.47
C LYS A 93 -7.96 -2.31 -10.86
N VAL A 94 -8.52 -3.38 -11.40
CA VAL A 94 -7.76 -4.55 -11.85
C VAL A 94 -7.73 -4.56 -13.37
N LEU A 95 -6.55 -4.78 -13.94
CA LEU A 95 -6.35 -5.00 -15.38
C LEU A 95 -6.27 -6.51 -15.61
N LEU A 96 -7.19 -7.04 -16.39
CA LEU A 96 -7.26 -8.47 -16.70
C LEU A 96 -6.38 -8.82 -17.90
N ASN A 97 -6.14 -10.12 -18.11
CA ASN A 97 -5.34 -10.62 -19.24
C ASN A 97 -5.98 -10.31 -20.60
N SER A 98 -7.31 -10.15 -20.65
CA SER A 98 -8.05 -9.68 -21.83
C SER A 98 -7.76 -8.22 -22.19
N GLY A 99 -7.18 -7.45 -21.28
CA GLY A 99 -7.04 -5.99 -21.37
C GLY A 99 -8.22 -5.21 -20.78
N LYS A 100 -9.28 -5.89 -20.33
CA LYS A 100 -10.42 -5.29 -19.63
C LYS A 100 -9.98 -4.75 -18.27
N VAL A 101 -10.49 -3.58 -17.89
CA VAL A 101 -10.30 -3.00 -16.55
C VAL A 101 -11.60 -3.12 -15.77
N MET A 102 -11.52 -3.72 -14.57
CA MET A 102 -12.68 -3.96 -13.71
C MET A 102 -12.48 -3.35 -12.32
N ALA A 103 -13.61 -3.09 -11.64
CA ALA A 103 -13.63 -2.67 -10.26
C ALA A 103 -13.59 -3.91 -9.36
N CYS A 104 -12.59 -3.99 -8.49
CA CYS A 104 -12.46 -5.03 -7.50
C CYS A 104 -12.69 -4.41 -6.12
N GLN A 105 -13.78 -4.79 -5.47
CA GLN A 105 -14.01 -4.48 -4.07
C GLN A 105 -13.99 -5.78 -3.30
N LEU A 106 -13.14 -5.84 -2.28
CA LEU A 106 -12.96 -7.03 -1.47
C LEU A 106 -14.11 -7.19 -0.47
N GLU A 107 -14.60 -8.41 -0.35
CA GLU A 107 -15.52 -8.87 0.69
C GLU A 107 -14.83 -10.01 1.44
N ASP A 108 -14.63 -9.87 2.75
CA ASP A 108 -13.92 -10.86 3.59
C ASP A 108 -12.53 -11.27 3.07
N ASN A 109 -11.80 -10.33 2.46
CA ASN A 109 -10.51 -10.53 1.78
C ASN A 109 -10.57 -11.39 0.51
N GLU A 110 -11.75 -11.53 -0.08
CA GLU A 110 -11.97 -12.22 -1.35
C GLU A 110 -12.71 -11.33 -2.37
N TRP A 111 -12.55 -11.65 -3.64
CA TRP A 111 -13.29 -11.05 -4.76
C TRP A 111 -13.42 -12.09 -5.88
N TYR A 112 -14.63 -12.21 -6.41
CA TYR A 112 -14.96 -13.13 -7.50
C TYR A 112 -15.75 -12.35 -8.55
N ASP A 113 -15.37 -12.49 -9.81
CA ASP A 113 -16.04 -11.84 -10.93
C ASP A 113 -15.83 -12.67 -12.21
N TYR A 114 -16.38 -12.22 -13.33
CA TYR A 114 -16.30 -12.91 -14.61
C TYR A 114 -15.83 -11.97 -15.73
N ASP A 115 -14.84 -12.42 -16.49
CA ASP A 115 -14.35 -11.71 -17.66
C ASP A 115 -15.06 -12.20 -18.93
N ASP A 116 -16.12 -11.52 -19.33
CA ASP A 116 -16.85 -11.82 -20.56
C ASP A 116 -15.99 -11.76 -21.83
N ASP A 117 -14.90 -10.99 -21.84
CA ASP A 117 -14.06 -10.81 -23.03
C ASP A 117 -13.15 -12.03 -23.27
N SER A 118 -12.71 -12.69 -22.20
CA SER A 118 -11.97 -13.97 -22.27
C SER A 118 -12.86 -15.20 -22.10
N GLY A 119 -14.06 -15.04 -21.53
CA GLY A 119 -14.94 -16.14 -21.14
C GLY A 119 -14.42 -16.93 -19.94
N GLU A 120 -13.75 -16.28 -19.00
CA GLU A 120 -13.09 -16.91 -17.85
C GLU A 120 -13.51 -16.26 -16.51
N GLU A 121 -13.53 -17.06 -15.45
CA GLU A 121 -13.67 -16.57 -14.08
C GLU A 121 -12.39 -15.89 -13.60
N VAL A 122 -12.54 -14.79 -12.87
CA VAL A 122 -11.42 -14.08 -12.26
C VAL A 122 -11.65 -13.96 -10.76
N THR A 123 -10.61 -14.25 -9.99
CA THR A 123 -10.73 -14.33 -8.53
C THR A 123 -9.48 -13.78 -7.86
N MET A 124 -9.68 -13.12 -6.72
CA MET A 124 -8.63 -12.80 -5.76
C MET A 124 -9.06 -13.35 -4.41
N THR A 125 -8.29 -14.26 -3.85
CA THR A 125 -8.60 -14.91 -2.57
C THR A 125 -7.47 -14.70 -1.58
N GLU A 126 -7.78 -14.84 -0.29
CA GLU A 126 -6.78 -14.76 0.80
C GLU A 126 -5.96 -13.45 0.79
N PHE A 127 -6.59 -12.32 0.43
CA PHE A 127 -5.91 -11.04 0.46
C PHE A 127 -5.36 -10.77 1.88
N SER A 128 -4.07 -10.46 1.95
CA SER A 128 -3.40 -10.16 3.21
C SER A 128 -2.45 -8.98 3.05
N SER A 129 -2.30 -8.21 4.13
CA SER A 129 -1.45 -7.02 4.15
C SER A 129 -0.79 -6.88 5.52
N ASP A 130 0.45 -6.43 5.52
CA ASP A 130 1.22 -6.15 6.74
C ASP A 130 1.93 -4.80 6.65
N PHE A 131 2.15 -4.18 7.80
CA PHE A 131 3.02 -3.00 7.90
C PHE A 131 4.45 -3.43 8.20
N ILE A 132 5.38 -2.96 7.36
CA ILE A 132 6.81 -3.19 7.54
C ILE A 132 7.43 -1.89 8.05
N LYS A 133 8.10 -1.96 9.20
CA LYS A 133 8.84 -0.81 9.73
C LYS A 133 10.02 -0.53 8.80
N GLY A 134 9.95 0.58 8.08
CA GLY A 134 11.07 1.14 7.34
C GLY A 134 12.22 1.53 8.27
N LYS A 135 13.41 1.69 7.68
CA LYS A 135 14.61 2.21 8.35
C LYS A 135 14.82 3.68 8.06
#